data_AF-A0A938W2Z3-F1
#
_entry.id   AF-A0A938W2Z3-F1
#
_cell.length_a   1.000
_cell.length_b   1.000
_cell.length_c   1.000
_cell.angle_alpha   90.00
_cell.angle_beta   90.00
_cell.angle_gamma   90.00
#
_symmetry.space_group_name_H-M   'P 1'
#
loop_
_entity.id
_entity.type
_entity.pdbx_description
1 polymer ?
#
loop_
_entity_poly.entity_id
_entity_poly.type
_entity_poly.pdbx_seq_one_letter_code
_entity_poly.pdbx_strand_id
1 'polypeptide(L)'
;MQAHSSERRFYRLYAPEGFDTRFLSQSQRLVDLLKAANFQKVYLPCESIDDTYLAQLGRRHVNLRNFVDAVRMCERAGFSLRHMEVNSFILYGLPGERIDDVVKSIMFVSEIVGSIIPMLFSPVPSTALYQQHLPYFQARGWDHDLHMLNGKLYPFLGMNEGSVNDYVDLQRLMMR
;
A
#
# COMPACT_ATOMS: atom_id res chain seq x y z
N MET A 1 7.74 -41.97 7.08
CA MET A 1 6.94 -40.97 7.84
C MET A 1 5.83 -40.50 6.93
N GLN A 2 4.60 -40.81 7.31
CA GLN A 2 3.40 -40.58 6.50
C GLN A 2 3.14 -39.08 6.30
N ALA A 3 2.90 -38.72 5.04
CA ALA A 3 2.38 -37.43 4.63
C ALA A 3 1.12 -37.11 5.43
N HIS A 4 1.15 -36.02 6.19
CA HIS A 4 -0.06 -35.51 6.82
C HIS A 4 -1.01 -35.03 5.73
N SER A 5 -2.12 -35.76 5.63
CA SER A 5 -3.37 -35.45 4.97
C SER A 5 -3.61 -33.94 4.86
N SER A 6 -3.90 -33.49 3.63
CA SER A 6 -4.48 -32.19 3.34
C SER A 6 -5.91 -32.12 3.90
N GLU A 7 -6.05 -31.95 5.22
CA GLU A 7 -7.33 -31.54 5.77
C GLU A 7 -7.63 -30.15 5.20
N ARG A 8 -8.61 -30.07 4.30
CA ARG A 8 -9.15 -28.79 3.85
C ARG A 8 -9.67 -28.07 5.09
N ARG A 9 -8.89 -27.12 5.59
CA ARG A 9 -9.32 -26.23 6.67
C ARG A 9 -10.64 -25.58 6.26
N PHE A 10 -11.63 -25.64 7.15
CA PHE A 10 -13.00 -25.22 6.87
C PHE A 10 -13.15 -23.73 6.52
N TYR A 11 -12.20 -22.90 6.97
CA TYR A 11 -12.25 -21.45 6.81
C TYR A 11 -11.03 -20.92 6.07
N ARG A 12 -11.21 -19.84 5.30
CA ARG A 12 -10.15 -19.08 4.63
C ARG A 12 -10.18 -17.65 5.14
N LEU A 13 -9.03 -17.13 5.55
CA LEU A 13 -8.93 -15.77 6.08
C LEU A 13 -8.29 -14.82 5.08
N TYR A 14 -8.80 -13.59 5.07
CA TYR A 14 -8.32 -12.47 4.28
C TYR A 14 -8.37 -11.21 5.14
N ALA A 15 -7.33 -10.38 5.06
CA ALA A 15 -7.29 -9.06 5.68
C ALA A 15 -6.99 -8.01 4.59
N PRO A 16 -8.00 -7.61 3.80
CA PRO A 16 -7.79 -6.79 2.61
C PRO A 16 -7.33 -5.36 2.92
N GLU A 17 -7.44 -4.88 4.15
CA GLU A 17 -6.96 -3.55 4.58
C GLU A 17 -5.46 -3.52 4.91
N GLY A 18 -4.80 -4.68 4.89
CA GLY A 18 -3.38 -4.80 5.16
C GLY A 18 -3.00 -4.99 6.62
N PHE A 19 -1.79 -5.51 6.78
CA PHE A 19 -1.14 -5.68 8.07
C PHE A 19 -0.07 -4.61 8.24
N ASP A 20 0.03 -4.07 9.45
CA ASP A 20 1.09 -3.12 9.79
C ASP A 20 2.46 -3.82 9.76
N THR A 21 3.28 -3.41 8.79
CA THR A 21 4.59 -4.03 8.52
C THR A 21 5.55 -3.92 9.69
N ARG A 22 5.36 -2.94 10.60
CA ARG A 22 6.19 -2.77 11.80
C ARG A 22 6.12 -3.98 12.72
N PHE A 23 4.96 -4.60 12.87
CA PHE A 23 4.80 -5.75 13.75
C PHE A 23 5.21 -7.06 13.07
N LEU A 24 4.91 -7.19 11.78
CA LEU A 24 5.26 -8.39 11.00
C LEU A 24 6.78 -8.50 10.80
N SER A 25 7.47 -7.38 10.58
CA SER A 25 8.94 -7.35 10.43
C SER A 25 9.70 -7.79 11.69
N GLN A 26 9.05 -7.75 12.86
CA GLN A 26 9.67 -8.00 14.15
C GLN A 26 9.38 -9.42 14.70
N SER A 27 8.51 -10.21 14.08
CA SER A 27 8.07 -11.50 14.63
C SER A 27 7.76 -12.53 13.56
N GLN A 28 8.72 -13.42 13.26
CA GLN A 28 8.50 -14.60 12.42
C GLN A 28 7.33 -15.45 12.96
N ARG A 29 7.23 -15.61 14.28
CA ARG A 29 6.17 -16.37 14.93
C ARG A 29 4.77 -15.82 14.59
N LEU A 30 4.61 -14.50 14.49
CA LEU A 30 3.33 -13.90 14.11
C LEU A 30 2.94 -14.33 12.69
N VAL A 31 3.88 -14.29 11.75
CA VAL A 31 3.64 -14.63 10.34
C VAL A 31 3.40 -16.13 10.16
N ASP A 32 4.12 -16.97 10.90
CA ASP A 32 3.88 -18.42 10.95
C ASP A 32 2.46 -18.72 11.44
N LEU A 33 1.98 -18.00 12.46
CA LEU A 33 0.61 -18.13 12.96
C LEU A 33 -0.42 -17.68 11.93
N LEU A 34 -0.15 -16.63 11.13
CA LEU A 34 -1.04 -16.24 10.03
C LEU A 34 -1.18 -17.38 9.00
N LYS A 35 -0.07 -18.00 8.59
CA LYS A 35 -0.11 -19.15 7.66
C LYS A 35 -0.80 -20.36 8.30
N ALA A 36 -0.51 -20.64 9.57
CA ALA A 36 -1.14 -21.71 10.33
C ALA A 36 -2.65 -21.48 10.56
N ALA A 37 -3.11 -20.21 10.59
CA ALA A 37 -4.51 -19.84 10.67
C ALA A 37 -5.23 -19.83 9.30
N ASN A 38 -4.57 -20.28 8.23
CA ASN A 38 -5.13 -20.33 6.88
C ASN A 38 -5.44 -18.96 6.26
N PHE A 39 -4.64 -17.93 6.58
CA PHE A 39 -4.61 -16.74 5.75
C PHE A 39 -4.18 -17.12 4.33
N GLN A 40 -5.03 -16.77 3.37
CA GLN A 40 -4.77 -17.05 1.96
C GLN A 40 -3.91 -15.96 1.33
N LYS A 41 -4.08 -14.73 1.81
CA LYS A 41 -3.38 -13.55 1.33
C LYS A 41 -3.01 -12.64 2.49
N VAL A 42 -1.81 -12.09 2.43
CA VAL A 42 -1.36 -10.97 3.25
C VAL A 42 -1.16 -9.76 2.35
N TYR A 43 -1.50 -8.59 2.88
CA TYR A 43 -1.33 -7.32 2.18
C TYR A 43 -0.43 -6.43 3.04
N LEU A 44 0.67 -5.95 2.45
CA LEU A 44 1.74 -5.24 3.13
C LEU A 44 1.87 -3.82 2.56
N PRO A 45 1.45 -2.77 3.28
CA PRO A 45 1.61 -1.40 2.80
C PRO A 45 3.10 -1.03 2.69
N CYS A 46 3.52 -0.67 1.48
CA CYS A 46 4.79 0.04 1.23
C CYS A 46 4.52 1.53 1.03
N GLU A 47 3.41 1.87 0.36
CA GLU A 47 2.97 3.23 0.01
C GLU A 47 3.91 3.96 -0.96
N SER A 48 5.16 4.19 -0.57
CA SER A 48 6.25 4.72 -1.39
C SER A 48 7.58 4.15 -0.88
N ILE A 49 8.60 4.09 -1.74
CA ILE A 49 9.96 3.71 -1.33
C ILE A 49 10.77 4.89 -0.78
N ASP A 50 10.25 6.11 -0.86
CA ASP A 50 10.88 7.31 -0.30
C ASP A 50 10.38 7.57 1.14
N ASP A 51 11.13 7.04 2.10
CA ASP A 51 10.85 7.23 3.53
C ASP A 51 10.89 8.71 3.95
N THR A 52 11.69 9.55 3.27
CA THR A 52 11.79 10.98 3.60
C THR A 52 10.51 11.70 3.19
N TYR A 53 10.02 11.41 1.98
CA TYR A 53 8.74 11.91 1.49
C TYR A 53 7.58 11.49 2.41
N LEU A 54 7.49 10.19 2.75
CA LEU A 54 6.45 9.70 3.67
C LEU A 54 6.53 10.37 5.05
N ALA A 55 7.73 10.59 5.57
CA ALA A 55 7.92 11.25 6.87
C ALA A 55 7.48 12.72 6.86
N GLN A 56 7.68 13.45 5.76
CA GLN A 56 7.19 14.83 5.59
C GLN A 56 5.66 14.89 5.61
N LEU A 57 4.99 13.86 5.08
CA LEU A 57 3.53 13.71 5.09
C LEU A 57 2.98 13.16 6.43
N GLY A 58 3.83 12.97 7.44
CA GLY A 58 3.44 12.41 8.74
C GLY A 58 3.18 10.90 8.72
N ARG A 59 3.60 10.17 7.67
CA ARG A 59 3.31 8.75 7.44
C ARG A 59 4.44 7.82 7.92
N ARG A 60 5.04 8.11 9.08
CA ARG A 60 6.21 7.41 9.63
C ARG A 60 5.96 5.96 10.08
N HIS A 61 4.69 5.53 10.11
CA HIS A 61 4.32 4.17 10.49
C HIS A 61 4.60 3.16 9.37
N VAL A 62 4.72 3.63 8.13
CA VAL A 62 5.17 2.83 6.98
C VAL A 62 6.60 3.26 6.64
N ASN A 63 7.49 2.30 6.48
CA ASN A 63 8.83 2.54 5.94
C ASN A 63 9.34 1.32 5.18
N LEU A 64 10.29 1.57 4.29
CA LEU A 64 10.80 0.58 3.35
C LEU A 64 11.44 -0.62 4.05
N ARG A 65 12.20 -0.39 5.12
CA ARG A 65 12.89 -1.46 5.86
C ARG A 65 11.88 -2.46 6.45
N ASN A 66 10.86 -1.96 7.14
CA ASN A 66 9.83 -2.82 7.73
C ASN A 66 9.06 -3.59 6.67
N PHE A 67 8.77 -2.96 5.53
CA PHE A 67 8.16 -3.65 4.40
C PHE A 67 9.02 -4.84 3.91
N VAL A 68 10.29 -4.58 3.59
CA VAL A 68 11.22 -5.62 3.09
C VAL A 68 11.38 -6.76 4.09
N ASP A 69 11.56 -6.45 5.37
CA ASP A 69 11.71 -7.46 6.40
C ASP A 69 10.42 -8.26 6.61
N ALA A 70 9.24 -7.63 6.56
CA ALA A 70 7.95 -8.33 6.63
C ALA A 70 7.75 -9.29 5.43
N VAL A 71 8.14 -8.89 4.22
CA VAL A 71 8.09 -9.78 3.04
C VAL A 71 8.97 -11.02 3.26
N ARG A 72 10.20 -10.84 3.76
CA ARG A 72 11.10 -11.97 4.07
C ARG A 72 10.49 -12.92 5.09
N MET A 73 9.82 -12.40 6.13
CA MET A 73 9.12 -13.24 7.11
C MET A 73 7.96 -14.01 6.48
N CYS A 74 7.24 -13.41 5.52
CA CYS A 74 6.16 -14.08 4.78
C CYS A 74 6.70 -15.21 3.90
N GLU A 75 7.79 -14.96 3.15
CA GLU A 75 8.46 -15.98 2.35
C GLU A 75 8.91 -17.16 3.22
N ARG A 76 9.56 -16.88 4.36
CA ARG A 76 10.01 -17.90 5.32
C ARG A 76 8.86 -18.71 5.93
N ALA A 77 7.70 -18.09 6.15
CA ALA A 77 6.49 -18.76 6.63
C ALA A 77 5.81 -19.62 5.53
N GLY A 78 6.30 -19.58 4.29
CA GLY A 78 5.77 -20.35 3.17
C GLY A 78 4.64 -19.66 2.41
N PHE A 79 4.53 -18.33 2.49
CA PHE A 79 3.70 -17.58 1.54
C PHE A 79 4.43 -17.44 0.20
N SER A 80 3.71 -17.70 -0.89
CA SER A 80 4.25 -17.50 -2.24
C SER A 80 4.20 -16.01 -2.62
N LEU A 81 5.37 -15.43 -2.88
CA LEU A 81 5.47 -14.03 -3.28
C LEU A 81 4.77 -13.82 -4.64
N ARG A 82 5.15 -14.58 -5.68
CA ARG A 82 4.70 -14.35 -7.06
C ARG A 82 3.29 -14.88 -7.40
N HIS A 83 2.57 -15.52 -6.47
CA HIS A 83 1.22 -16.07 -6.71
C HIS A 83 0.12 -15.31 -5.95
N MET A 84 0.32 -14.01 -5.70
CA MET A 84 -0.65 -13.14 -5.03
C MET A 84 -1.01 -13.57 -3.60
N GLU A 85 -0.21 -14.42 -2.94
CA GLU A 85 -0.38 -14.68 -1.50
C GLU A 85 0.23 -13.56 -0.67
N VAL A 86 1.26 -12.87 -1.18
CA VAL A 86 1.78 -11.62 -0.64
C VAL A 86 1.51 -10.51 -1.64
N ASN A 87 0.83 -9.46 -1.21
CA ASN A 87 0.48 -8.32 -2.04
C ASN A 87 0.96 -7.05 -1.35
N SER A 88 1.23 -6.00 -2.10
CA SER A 88 1.64 -4.72 -1.52
C SER A 88 0.84 -3.56 -2.06
N PHE A 89 0.56 -2.58 -1.20
CA PHE A 89 -0.09 -1.34 -1.61
C PHE A 89 0.95 -0.30 -2.03
N ILE A 90 0.74 0.27 -3.20
CA ILE A 90 1.35 1.54 -3.61
C ILE A 90 0.26 2.61 -3.50
N LEU A 91 0.54 3.64 -2.71
CA LEU A 91 -0.34 4.77 -2.49
C LEU A 91 0.12 5.91 -3.39
N TYR A 92 -0.77 6.43 -4.21
CA TYR A 92 -0.44 7.48 -5.18
C TYR A 92 -1.52 8.55 -5.27
N GLY A 93 -1.17 9.72 -5.79
CA GLY A 93 -2.01 10.93 -5.75
C GLY A 93 -1.82 11.75 -4.46
N LEU A 94 -0.70 11.53 -3.76
CA LEU A 94 -0.28 12.34 -2.60
C LEU A 94 0.20 13.73 -3.05
N PRO A 95 0.19 14.76 -2.16
CA PRO A 95 0.59 16.11 -2.56
C PRO A 95 2.09 16.22 -2.84
N GLY A 96 2.46 16.96 -3.88
CA GLY A 96 3.85 17.17 -4.30
C GLY A 96 4.51 15.93 -4.89
N GLU A 97 3.71 14.94 -5.29
CA GLU A 97 4.19 13.68 -5.85
C GLU A 97 4.73 13.88 -7.27
N ARG A 98 5.74 13.06 -7.63
CA ARG A 98 6.30 12.98 -8.97
C ARG A 98 6.04 11.61 -9.56
N ILE A 99 5.57 11.54 -10.81
CA ILE A 99 5.28 10.27 -11.50
C ILE A 99 6.48 9.33 -11.46
N ASP A 100 7.68 9.84 -11.72
CA ASP A 100 8.92 9.05 -11.70
C ASP A 100 9.14 8.33 -10.37
N ASP A 101 8.80 8.96 -9.24
CA ASP A 101 9.01 8.41 -7.91
C ASP A 101 7.96 7.32 -7.59
N VAL A 102 6.74 7.47 -8.11
CA VAL A 102 5.72 6.41 -8.07
C VAL A 102 6.15 5.23 -8.95
N VAL A 103 6.66 5.46 -10.16
CA VAL A 103 7.18 4.41 -11.05
C VAL A 103 8.30 3.63 -10.38
N LYS A 104 9.28 4.30 -9.76
CA LYS A 104 10.35 3.62 -9.01
C LYS A 104 9.79 2.74 -7.90
N SER A 105 8.79 3.23 -7.17
CA SER A 105 8.12 2.45 -6.12
C SER A 105 7.43 1.21 -6.68
N ILE A 106 6.71 1.34 -7.80
CA ILE A 106 6.04 0.24 -8.50
C ILE A 106 7.08 -0.81 -8.93
N MET A 107 8.16 -0.40 -9.60
CA MET A 107 9.19 -1.31 -10.08
C MET A 107 9.83 -2.09 -8.94
N PHE A 108 10.24 -1.39 -7.87
CA PHE A 108 10.85 -2.01 -6.70
C PHE A 108 9.91 -3.03 -6.02
N VAL A 109 8.66 -2.65 -5.77
CA VAL A 109 7.69 -3.54 -5.10
C VAL A 109 7.34 -4.73 -5.99
N SER A 110 7.20 -4.52 -7.30
CA SER A 110 6.95 -5.59 -8.28
C SER A 110 8.08 -6.61 -8.31
N GLU A 111 9.34 -6.18 -8.17
CA GLU A 111 10.49 -7.10 -8.10
C GLU A 111 10.43 -7.99 -6.84
N ILE A 112 9.95 -7.46 -5.72
CA ILE A 112 9.94 -8.14 -4.42
C ILE A 112 8.72 -9.06 -4.24
N VAL A 113 7.50 -8.55 -4.42
CA VAL A 113 6.27 -9.33 -4.17
C VAL A 113 5.51 -9.71 -5.43
N GLY A 114 5.83 -9.16 -6.59
CA GLY A 114 5.15 -9.47 -7.87
C GLY A 114 3.72 -8.93 -8.00
N SER A 115 2.95 -8.81 -6.91
CA SER A 115 1.56 -8.34 -6.92
C SER A 115 1.42 -6.99 -6.21
N ILE A 116 0.97 -5.98 -6.96
CA ILE A 116 0.72 -4.63 -6.46
C ILE A 116 -0.77 -4.32 -6.48
N ILE A 117 -1.25 -3.74 -5.38
CA ILE A 117 -2.59 -3.20 -5.27
C ILE A 117 -2.51 -1.68 -5.37
N PRO A 118 -3.01 -1.07 -6.46
CA PRO A 118 -3.03 0.38 -6.61
C PRO A 118 -4.01 1.00 -5.62
N MET A 119 -3.56 1.97 -4.83
CA MET A 119 -4.41 2.72 -3.89
C MET A 119 -4.32 4.22 -4.20
N LEU A 120 -5.47 4.82 -4.52
CA LEU A 120 -5.58 6.26 -4.71
C LEU A 120 -5.72 6.97 -3.37
N PHE A 121 -4.92 8.00 -3.17
CA PHE A 121 -5.01 8.84 -1.99
C PHE A 121 -6.29 9.69 -2.03
N SER A 122 -7.03 9.70 -0.92
CA SER A 122 -8.17 10.61 -0.69
C SER A 122 -7.88 11.43 0.57
N PRO A 123 -7.84 12.77 0.50
CA PRO A 123 -7.71 13.61 1.69
C PRO A 123 -8.89 13.39 2.65
N VAL A 124 -8.60 13.12 3.93
CA VAL A 124 -9.63 12.87 4.95
C VAL A 124 -9.67 14.04 5.95
N PRO A 125 -10.83 14.70 6.16
CA PRO A 125 -10.93 15.94 6.96
C PRO A 125 -10.32 15.88 8.37
N SER A 126 -10.40 14.73 9.04
CA SER A 126 -9.87 14.54 10.39
C SER A 126 -8.36 14.31 10.46
N THR A 127 -7.65 14.27 9.31
CA THR A 127 -6.22 13.97 9.26
C THR A 127 -5.36 15.23 9.25
N ALA A 128 -4.15 15.13 9.82
CA ALA A 128 -3.19 16.23 9.82
C ALA A 128 -2.84 16.70 8.39
N LEU A 129 -2.71 15.76 7.44
CA LEU A 129 -2.39 16.08 6.05
C LEU A 129 -3.50 16.92 5.39
N TYR A 130 -4.77 16.63 5.69
CA TYR A 130 -5.88 17.46 5.24
C TYR A 130 -5.79 18.87 5.83
N GLN A 131 -5.56 18.98 7.14
CA GLN A 131 -5.50 20.28 7.82
C GLN A 131 -4.35 21.15 7.27
N GLN A 132 -3.20 20.55 6.95
CA GLN A 132 -2.09 21.24 6.29
C GLN A 132 -2.44 21.80 4.92
N HIS A 133 -3.39 21.17 4.20
CA HIS A 133 -3.83 21.57 2.87
C HIS A 133 -5.23 22.20 2.88
N LEU A 134 -5.79 22.53 4.05
CA LEU A 134 -7.12 23.13 4.16
C LEU A 134 -7.26 24.43 3.34
N PRO A 135 -6.28 25.36 3.32
CA PRO A 135 -6.37 26.55 2.47
C PRO A 135 -6.48 26.21 0.97
N TYR A 136 -5.83 25.14 0.52
CA TYR A 136 -5.90 24.68 -0.87
C TYR A 136 -7.30 24.18 -1.23
N PHE A 137 -7.96 23.46 -0.32
CA PHE A 137 -9.32 22.97 -0.50
C PHE A 137 -10.36 24.09 -0.40
N GLN A 138 -10.20 25.01 0.55
CA GLN A 138 -11.07 26.18 0.73
C GLN A 138 -11.08 27.10 -0.48
N ALA A 139 -9.92 27.35 -1.09
CA ALA A 139 -9.83 28.14 -2.31
C ALA A 139 -10.63 27.55 -3.49
N ARG A 140 -11.04 26.28 -3.39
CA ARG A 140 -11.81 25.55 -4.40
C ARG A 140 -13.24 25.21 -3.95
N GLY A 141 -13.61 25.56 -2.71
CA GLY A 141 -14.87 25.18 -2.08
C GLY A 141 -14.99 23.67 -1.77
N TRP A 142 -13.90 22.92 -1.83
CA TRP A 142 -13.90 21.46 -1.64
C TRP A 142 -13.98 21.04 -0.17
N ASP A 143 -13.80 21.97 0.76
CA ASP A 143 -14.07 21.76 2.19
C ASP A 143 -15.57 21.70 2.51
N HIS A 144 -16.41 22.26 1.63
CA HIS A 144 -17.87 22.16 1.69
C HIS A 144 -18.44 21.09 0.76
N ASP A 145 -17.70 20.74 -0.31
CA ASP A 145 -18.04 19.65 -1.23
C ASP A 145 -17.00 18.52 -1.18
N LEU A 146 -17.11 17.68 -0.15
CA LEU A 146 -16.14 16.61 0.12
C LEU A 146 -16.08 15.54 -0.98
N HIS A 147 -17.06 15.46 -1.88
CA HIS A 147 -16.99 14.55 -3.03
C HIS A 147 -15.81 14.87 -3.96
N MET A 148 -15.38 16.13 -3.98
CA MET A 148 -14.22 16.58 -4.75
C MET A 148 -12.89 16.06 -4.18
N LEU A 149 -12.88 15.53 -2.95
CA LEU A 149 -11.72 14.90 -2.32
C LEU A 149 -11.61 13.39 -2.64
N ASN A 150 -12.49 12.86 -3.49
CA ASN A 150 -12.40 11.47 -3.95
C ASN A 150 -11.08 11.26 -4.71
N GLY A 151 -10.29 10.25 -4.33
CA GLY A 151 -9.01 9.96 -4.97
C GLY A 151 -9.09 9.71 -6.48
N LYS A 152 -10.25 9.30 -7.02
CA LYS A 152 -10.47 9.17 -8.47
C LYS A 152 -10.52 10.51 -9.22
N LEU A 153 -10.69 11.61 -8.50
CA LEU A 153 -10.64 12.97 -9.05
C LEU A 153 -9.25 13.61 -8.92
N TYR A 154 -8.28 12.88 -8.35
CA TYR A 154 -6.92 13.34 -8.10
C TYR A 154 -6.88 14.73 -7.44
N PRO A 155 -7.32 14.85 -6.17
CA PRO A 155 -7.49 16.16 -5.52
C PRO A 155 -6.21 17.00 -5.46
N PHE A 156 -5.04 16.38 -5.54
CA PHE A 156 -3.75 17.08 -5.57
C PHE A 156 -3.12 17.20 -6.95
N LEU A 157 -3.82 16.86 -8.04
CA LEU A 157 -3.26 16.88 -9.40
C LEU A 157 -2.59 18.22 -9.74
N GLY A 158 -3.19 19.35 -9.35
CA GLY A 158 -2.62 20.68 -9.62
C GLY A 158 -1.36 21.02 -8.81
N MET A 159 -0.98 20.19 -7.82
CA MET A 159 0.25 20.31 -7.04
C MET A 159 1.30 19.27 -7.43
N ASN A 160 0.91 18.25 -8.20
CA ASN A 160 1.76 17.12 -8.55
C ASN A 160 2.39 17.32 -9.92
N GLU A 161 3.52 16.66 -10.16
CA GLU A 161 4.03 16.54 -11.52
C GLU A 161 3.23 15.47 -12.26
N GLY A 162 2.80 15.75 -13.49
CA GLY A 162 2.09 14.80 -14.35
C GLY A 162 0.66 15.19 -14.68
N SER A 163 -0.02 14.29 -15.39
CA SER A 163 -1.37 14.43 -15.92
C SER A 163 -2.26 13.27 -15.49
N VAL A 164 -3.57 13.39 -15.72
CA VAL A 164 -4.51 12.27 -15.50
C VAL A 164 -4.10 11.04 -16.31
N ASN A 165 -3.56 11.23 -17.53
CA ASN A 165 -3.12 10.11 -18.36
C ASN A 165 -1.95 9.37 -17.71
N ASP A 166 -1.00 10.09 -17.12
CA ASP A 166 0.12 9.47 -16.41
C ASP A 166 -0.38 8.61 -15.24
N TYR A 167 -1.34 9.11 -14.46
CA TYR A 167 -1.96 8.35 -13.38
C TYR A 167 -2.74 7.12 -13.84
N VAL A 168 -3.44 7.21 -14.98
CA VAL A 168 -4.10 6.07 -15.60
C VAL A 168 -3.08 5.03 -16.05
N ASP A 169 -1.94 5.46 -16.61
CA ASP A 169 -0.87 4.58 -17.05
C ASP A 169 -0.15 3.91 -15.86
N LEU A 170 0.04 4.61 -14.75
CA LEU A 170 0.51 4.01 -13.48
C LEU A 170 -0.44 2.89 -13.03
N GLN A 171 -1.75 3.12 -13.08
CA GLN A 171 -2.73 2.10 -12.71
C GLN A 171 -2.66 0.88 -13.64
N ARG A 172 -2.53 1.10 -14.95
CA ARG A 172 -2.34 0.03 -15.94
C ARG A 172 -1.06 -0.75 -15.69
N LEU A 173 0.02 -0.08 -15.30
CA LEU A 173 1.30 -0.71 -14.96
C LEU A 173 1.16 -1.65 -13.76
N MET A 174 0.42 -1.24 -12.72
CA MET A 174 0.23 -2.04 -11.50
C MET A 174 -0.76 -3.21 -11.68
N MET A 175 -1.65 -3.16 -12.66
CA MET A 175 -2.68 -4.20 -12.91
C MET A 175 -2.26 -5.25 -13.95
N ARG A 176 -1.00 -5.23 -14.40
CA ARG A 176 -0.41 -6.24 -15.29
C ARG A 176 0.15 -7.41 -14.51
#